data_AF-A0ABD2JQ95-F1
#
_entry.id   AF-A0ABD2JQ95-F1
#
_cell.length_a   1.000
_cell.length_b   1.000
_cell.length_c   1.000
_cell.angle_alpha   90.00
_cell.angle_beta   90.00
_cell.angle_gamma   90.00
#
_symmetry.space_group_name_H-M   'P 1'
#
loop_
_entity.id
_entity.type
_entity.pdbx_description
1 polymer ?
#
loop_
_entity_poly.entity_id
_entity_poly.type
_entity_poly.pdbx_seq_one_letter_code
_entity_poly.pdbx_strand_id
1 'polypeptide(L)'
;MFPGEHFPPFLYGGCYLTTPSTIKAVLEQAHKTDSFYLEDVLYTGILAELANVTVSDQLSHFYGNGLQFECVDRLPTPFAVWNTDNGNETVRYYEELKKMSCEH
;
A
#
# COMPACT_ATOMS: atom_id res chain seq x y z
N MET A 1 -23.94 4.82 1.61
CA MET A 1 -23.40 6.19 1.84
C MET A 1 -22.74 6.17 3.22
N PHE A 2 -21.60 6.83 3.41
CA PHE A 2 -20.89 6.78 4.69
C PHE A 2 -21.59 7.70 5.71
N PRO A 3 -21.84 7.25 6.95
CA PRO A 3 -22.63 8.02 7.91
C PRO A 3 -21.85 9.13 8.63
N GLY A 4 -20.52 9.12 8.61
CA GLY A 4 -19.69 10.14 9.25
C GLY A 4 -19.42 11.36 8.37
N GLU A 5 -18.98 12.45 8.99
CA GLU A 5 -18.58 13.69 8.31
C GLU A 5 -17.27 13.54 7.53
N HIS A 6 -16.39 12.66 8.00
CA HIS A 6 -15.09 12.38 7.40
C HIS A 6 -14.81 10.89 7.38
N PHE A 7 -14.14 10.41 6.33
CA PHE A 7 -13.62 9.05 6.32
C PHE A 7 -12.55 8.86 7.40
N PRO A 8 -12.42 7.65 7.97
CA PRO A 8 -11.29 7.33 8.82
C PRO A 8 -9.98 7.45 8.02
N PRO A 9 -8.81 7.56 8.68
CA PRO A 9 -7.53 7.50 8.02
C PRO A 9 -7.43 6.25 7.13
N PHE A 10 -7.10 6.44 5.86
CA PHE A 10 -7.01 5.37 4.85
C PHE A 10 -5.76 5.59 3.98
N LEU A 11 -5.33 4.53 3.31
CA LEU A 11 -4.28 4.61 2.29
C LEU A 11 -4.95 4.70 0.91
N TYR A 12 -4.41 5.58 0.07
CA TYR A 12 -4.83 5.70 -1.32
C TYR A 12 -3.73 5.13 -2.23
N GLY A 13 -4.11 4.24 -3.16
CA GLY A 13 -3.16 3.73 -4.14
C GLY A 13 -3.54 2.38 -4.73
N GLY A 14 -2.80 1.97 -5.76
CA GLY A 14 -3.01 0.68 -6.43
C GLY A 14 -2.44 -0.55 -5.70
N CYS A 15 -1.69 -0.36 -4.61
CA CYS A 15 -1.05 -1.46 -3.88
C CYS A 15 -0.76 -1.09 -2.42
N TYR A 16 -0.89 -2.06 -1.52
CA TYR A 16 -0.62 -1.93 -0.09
C TYR A 16 0.29 -3.05 0.38
N LEU A 17 1.23 -2.70 1.26
CA LEU A 17 2.09 -3.67 1.94
C LEU A 17 1.56 -3.93 3.33
N THR A 18 1.39 -5.21 3.68
CA THR A 18 0.80 -5.60 4.96
C THR A 18 1.21 -7.02 5.36
N THR A 19 0.81 -7.44 6.55
CA THR A 19 1.05 -8.79 7.06
C THR A 19 -0.16 -9.70 6.86
N PRO A 20 0.02 -11.04 6.77
CA PRO A 20 -1.10 -11.97 6.72
C PRO A 20 -2.06 -11.85 7.92
N SER A 21 -1.53 -11.53 9.11
CA SER A 21 -2.34 -11.26 10.31
C SER A 21 -3.24 -10.04 10.14
N THR A 22 -2.73 -8.97 9.54
CA THR A 22 -3.51 -7.76 9.25
C THR A 22 -4.61 -8.05 8.24
N ILE A 23 -4.31 -8.78 7.16
CA ILE A 23 -5.30 -9.19 6.16
C ILE A 23 -6.44 -9.96 6.84
N LYS A 24 -6.10 -10.95 7.68
CA LYS A 24 -7.10 -11.74 8.40
C LYS A 24 -7.99 -10.85 9.28
N ALA A 25 -7.39 -9.97 10.09
CA ALA A 25 -8.14 -9.11 11.01
C ALA A 25 -9.12 -8.16 10.28
N VAL A 26 -8.69 -7.60 9.15
CA VAL A 26 -9.54 -6.73 8.30
C VAL A 26 -10.68 -7.52 7.67
N LEU A 27 -10.39 -8.69 7.09
CA LEU A 27 -11.41 -9.52 6.42
C LEU A 27 -12.47 -10.08 7.39
N GLU A 28 -12.11 -10.31 8.66
CA GLU A 28 -13.07 -10.70 9.71
C GLU A 28 -14.12 -9.60 10.01
N GLN A 29 -13.83 -8.33 9.67
CA GLN A 29 -14.79 -7.22 9.79
C GLN A 29 -15.65 -7.04 8.53
N ALA A 30 -15.18 -7.53 7.37
CA ALA A 30 -15.86 -7.31 6.09
C ALA A 30 -17.29 -7.90 6.07
N HIS A 31 -17.50 -9.06 6.69
CA HIS A 31 -18.83 -9.69 6.76
C HIS A 31 -19.84 -8.96 7.66
N LYS A 32 -19.39 -8.01 8.48
CA LYS A 32 -20.20 -7.26 9.44
C LYS A 32 -20.45 -5.82 9.00
N THR A 33 -19.89 -5.43 7.86
CA THR A 33 -19.86 -4.05 7.39
C THR A 33 -20.60 -3.97 6.07
N ASP A 34 -21.44 -2.95 5.91
CA ASP A 34 -22.10 -2.70 4.64
C ASP A 34 -21.06 -2.38 3.55
N SER A 35 -21.29 -2.91 2.35
CA SER A 35 -20.41 -2.66 1.21
C SER A 35 -20.29 -1.15 0.94
N PHE A 36 -19.05 -0.70 0.72
CA PHE A 36 -18.73 0.68 0.39
C PHE A 36 -18.04 0.74 -0.97
N TYR A 37 -18.37 1.76 -1.78
CA TYR A 37 -17.97 1.82 -3.19
C TYR A 37 -16.53 2.29 -3.43
N LEU A 38 -15.89 2.86 -2.38
CA LEU A 38 -14.46 3.18 -2.38
C LEU A 38 -13.74 2.09 -1.59
N GLU A 39 -13.13 1.17 -2.30
CA GLU A 39 -12.38 0.02 -1.78
C GLU A 39 -11.23 0.42 -0.87
N ASP A 40 -10.48 1.47 -1.24
CA ASP A 40 -9.38 2.01 -0.43
C ASP A 40 -9.89 2.46 0.94
N VAL A 41 -10.97 3.23 0.94
CA VAL A 41 -11.65 3.71 2.15
C VAL A 41 -12.25 2.54 2.93
N LEU A 42 -12.81 1.54 2.25
CA LEU A 42 -13.41 0.37 2.90
C LEU A 42 -12.34 -0.45 3.63
N TYR A 43 -11.32 -0.94 2.92
CA TYR A 43 -10.39 -1.91 3.46
C TYR A 43 -9.30 -1.29 4.33
N THR A 44 -8.73 -0.16 3.90
CA THR A 44 -7.61 0.47 4.61
C THR A 44 -8.06 1.55 5.58
N GLY A 45 -9.31 2.00 5.50
CA GLY A 45 -9.93 2.94 6.44
C GLY A 45 -10.89 2.25 7.40
N ILE A 46 -12.12 2.04 6.96
CA ILE A 46 -13.25 1.59 7.80
C ILE A 46 -12.95 0.24 8.47
N LEU A 47 -12.61 -0.78 7.68
CA LEU A 47 -12.36 -2.11 8.20
C LEU A 47 -11.05 -2.18 9.02
N ALA A 48 -10.04 -1.41 8.64
CA ALA A 48 -8.79 -1.30 9.39
C ALA A 48 -9.01 -0.67 10.77
N GLU A 49 -9.78 0.41 10.85
CA GLU A 49 -10.15 1.06 12.11
C GLU A 49 -10.94 0.12 13.02
N LEU A 50 -11.95 -0.57 12.48
CA LEU A 50 -12.73 -1.58 13.22
C LEU A 50 -11.88 -2.75 13.71
N ALA A 51 -10.85 -3.13 12.95
CA ALA A 51 -9.90 -4.18 13.31
C ALA A 51 -8.77 -3.69 14.21
N ASN A 52 -8.74 -2.41 14.59
CA ASN A 52 -7.67 -1.76 15.34
C ASN A 52 -6.28 -1.95 14.69
N VAL A 53 -6.24 -1.84 13.36
CA VAL A 53 -5.02 -1.91 12.55
C VAL A 53 -4.45 -0.51 12.40
N THR A 54 -3.16 -0.35 12.70
CA THR A 54 -2.45 0.90 12.41
C THR A 54 -2.15 1.01 10.92
N VAL A 55 -2.50 2.16 10.37
CA VAL A 55 -2.21 2.54 8.99
C VAL A 55 -1.00 3.46 8.99
N SER A 56 -0.01 3.18 8.12
CA SER A 56 1.15 4.04 7.92
C SER A 56 1.22 4.47 6.47
N ASP A 57 1.03 5.76 6.23
CA ASP A 57 1.26 6.36 4.92
C ASP A 57 2.76 6.55 4.71
N GLN A 58 3.28 5.99 3.63
CA GLN A 58 4.70 6.00 3.28
C GLN A 58 4.81 6.38 1.81
N LEU A 59 5.03 7.66 1.54
CA LEU A 59 5.18 8.19 0.17
C LEU A 59 6.31 7.49 -0.60
N SER A 60 7.33 6.99 0.09
CA SER A 60 8.41 6.20 -0.51
C SER A 60 7.97 4.83 -1.03
N HIS A 61 6.82 4.30 -0.59
CA HIS A 61 6.29 3.00 -1.01
C HIS A 61 5.38 3.09 -2.24
N PHE A 62 4.92 4.28 -2.64
CA PHE A 62 4.01 4.45 -3.77
C PHE A 62 4.50 5.51 -4.76
N TYR A 63 4.58 5.16 -6.03
CA TYR A 63 5.36 5.91 -7.00
C TYR A 63 4.56 6.45 -8.19
N GLY A 64 4.82 7.72 -8.54
CA GLY A 64 4.30 8.35 -9.75
C GLY A 64 5.30 9.03 -10.70
N ASN A 65 6.56 9.34 -10.32
CA ASN A 65 7.39 10.30 -11.11
C ASN A 65 8.96 10.20 -11.10
N GLY A 66 9.64 9.22 -10.50
CA GLY A 66 11.13 9.10 -10.63
C GLY A 66 11.83 8.19 -9.58
N LEU A 67 12.61 7.15 -10.01
CA LEU A 67 12.96 5.95 -9.20
C LEU A 67 13.86 6.36 -8.04
N GLN A 68 13.36 6.26 -6.81
CA GLN A 68 14.17 6.40 -5.61
C GLN A 68 14.27 5.03 -4.95
N PHE A 69 15.37 4.36 -5.26
CA PHE A 69 15.79 3.16 -4.55
C PHE A 69 16.42 3.59 -3.23
N GLU A 70 15.69 3.42 -2.13
CA GLU A 70 16.21 3.69 -0.80
C GLU A 70 16.49 2.38 -0.07
N CYS A 71 17.53 2.40 0.76
CA CYS A 71 17.80 1.35 1.72
C CYS A 71 17.42 1.87 3.11
N VAL A 72 16.59 1.14 3.83
CA VAL A 72 16.29 1.38 5.26
C VAL A 72 16.79 0.18 6.04
N ASP A 73 17.57 0.41 7.07
CA ASP A 73 18.17 -0.65 7.90
C ASP A 73 18.91 -1.73 7.10
N ARG A 74 19.58 -1.31 6.01
CA ARG A 74 20.33 -2.19 5.08
C ARG A 74 19.46 -3.13 4.26
N LEU A 75 18.15 -2.88 4.20
CA LEU A 75 17.22 -3.59 3.33
C LEU A 75 16.69 -2.63 2.26
N PRO A 76 16.54 -3.09 1.01
CA PRO A 76 15.88 -2.31 -0.02
C PRO A 76 14.43 -2.07 0.40
N THR A 77 14.01 -0.81 0.36
CA THR A 77 12.64 -0.44 0.70
C THR A 77 11.69 -1.00 -0.37
N PRO A 78 10.64 -1.74 0.01
CA PRO A 78 9.64 -2.23 -0.95
C PRO A 78 8.82 -1.07 -1.51
N PHE A 79 8.51 -1.08 -2.80
CA PHE A 79 7.70 -0.05 -3.45
C PHE A 79 6.79 -0.65 -4.52
N ALA A 80 5.73 0.08 -4.85
CA ALA A 80 4.85 -0.19 -5.96
C ALA A 80 4.92 0.95 -6.98
N VAL A 81 4.92 0.60 -8.26
CA VAL A 81 4.87 1.56 -9.36
C VAL A 81 3.50 1.50 -10.02
N TRP A 82 2.86 2.66 -10.15
CA TRP A 82 1.62 2.81 -10.88
C TRP A 82 1.87 3.43 -12.26
N ASN A 83 1.01 3.12 -13.24
CA ASN A 83 1.05 3.70 -14.58
C ASN A 83 2.37 3.49 -15.34
N THR A 84 2.94 2.28 -15.29
CA THR A 84 4.05 1.91 -16.19
C THR A 84 3.48 1.69 -17.59
N ASP A 85 3.53 2.71 -18.44
CA ASP A 85 2.78 2.79 -19.70
C ASP A 85 3.20 1.72 -20.73
N ASN A 86 4.35 1.06 -20.54
CA ASN A 86 4.81 -0.03 -21.39
C ASN A 86 5.58 -1.06 -20.54
N GLY A 87 5.33 -2.36 -20.74
CA GLY A 87 6.02 -3.44 -20.00
C GLY A 87 7.56 -3.39 -20.03
N ASN A 88 8.15 -2.65 -20.97
CA ASN A 88 9.58 -2.34 -21.00
C ASN A 88 10.06 -1.55 -19.76
N GLU A 89 9.23 -0.68 -19.19
CA GLU A 89 9.58 0.07 -17.98
C GLU A 89 9.64 -0.83 -16.76
N THR A 90 8.71 -1.77 -16.63
CA THR A 90 8.72 -2.79 -15.57
C THR A 90 9.99 -3.63 -15.65
N VAL A 91 10.38 -4.06 -16.86
CA VAL A 91 11.63 -4.80 -17.07
C VAL A 91 12.85 -3.95 -16.70
N ARG A 92 12.89 -2.68 -17.11
CA ARG A 92 13.96 -1.74 -16.72
C ARG A 92 14.07 -1.61 -15.21
N TYR A 93 12.96 -1.39 -14.51
CA TYR A 93 12.93 -1.27 -13.05
C TYR A 93 13.39 -2.54 -12.35
N TYR A 94 12.98 -3.70 -12.87
CA TYR A 94 13.41 -4.99 -12.36
C TYR A 94 14.93 -5.21 -12.52
N GLU A 95 15.51 -4.83 -13.66
CA GLU A 95 16.96 -4.93 -13.88
C GLU A 95 17.77 -3.91 -13.06
N GLU A 96 17.24 -2.70 -12.83
CA GLU A 96 17.86 -1.73 -11.91
C GLU A 96 17.85 -2.23 -10.46
N LEU A 97 16.75 -2.86 -10.03
CA LEU A 97 16.66 -3.45 -8.68
C LEU A 97 17.72 -4.53 -8.43
N LYS A 98 18.02 -5.37 -9.44
CA LYS A 98 19.07 -6.40 -9.31
C LYS A 98 20.47 -5.82 -9.10
N LYS A 99 20.71 -4.59 -9.53
CA LYS A 99 22.00 -3.90 -9.37
C LYS A 99 22.12 -3.18 -8.04
N MET A 100 21.01 -3.02 -7.32
CA MET A 100 20.97 -2.31 -6.05
C MET A 100 21.73 -3.09 -4.98
N SER A 101 22.59 -2.40 -4.24
CA SER A 101 23.33 -2.95 -3.11
C SER A 101 23.13 -2.05 -1.90
N CYS A 102 22.58 -2.61 -0.82
CA CYS A 102 22.50 -1.94 0.48
C CYS A 102 23.74 -2.32 1.30
N GLU A 103 24.91 -1.80 0.91
CA GLU A 103 26.17 -2.05 1.62
C GLU A 103 26.25 -1.32 2.98
N HIS A 104 27.19 -1.76 3.81
CA HIS A 104 27.38 -1.35 5.22
C HIS A 104 27.81 0.09 5.41
#